data_AF-A0A6B3FB25-F1
#
_entry.id   AF-A0A6B3FB25-F1
#
_cell.length_a   1.000
_cell.length_b   1.000
_cell.length_c   1.000
_cell.angle_alpha   90.00
_cell.angle_beta   90.00
_cell.angle_gamma   90.00
#
_symmetry.space_group_name_H-M   'P 1'
#
loop_
_entity.id
_entity.type
_entity.pdbx_description
1 polymer ?
#
loop_
_entity_poly.entity_id
_entity_poly.type
_entity_poly.pdbx_seq_one_letter_code
_entity_poly.pdbx_strand_id
1 'polypeptide(L)'
;MAHPSLHAADRVTALREALASRVVVADGAMGTMLQAQNPTLEDFQDLEGCNEVLNATRPDIVRSVHEAYFDVGVDCVETNTFGANHSAFGEYDIAHRIHELSEA
;
A
#
# COMPACT_ATOMS: atom_id res chain seq x y z
N MET A 1 4.80 9.59 17.88
CA MET A 1 5.54 8.77 18.87
C MET A 1 6.06 7.55 18.13
N ALA A 2 7.37 7.27 18.16
CA ALA A 2 7.91 6.09 17.49
C ALA A 2 7.42 4.82 18.23
N HIS A 3 6.68 3.96 17.53
CA HIS A 3 6.38 2.63 18.04
C HIS A 3 7.70 1.84 18.10
N PRO A 4 8.04 1.19 19.22
CA PRO A 4 9.22 0.34 19.29
C PRO A 4 9.14 -0.71 18.19
N SER A 5 10.19 -0.87 17.39
CA SER A 5 10.25 -1.93 16.40
C SER A 5 10.26 -3.28 17.11
N LEU A 6 9.11 -3.93 17.15
CA LEU A 6 8.96 -5.31 17.63
C LEU A 6 9.83 -6.24 16.76
N HIS A 7 10.53 -7.20 17.38
CA HIS A 7 11.23 -8.23 16.62
C HIS A 7 10.20 -9.00 15.77
N ALA A 8 10.63 -9.62 14.66
CA ALA A 8 9.70 -10.28 13.74
C ALA A 8 8.81 -11.33 14.44
N ALA A 9 9.36 -12.07 15.40
CA ALA A 9 8.61 -13.01 16.22
C ALA A 9 7.54 -12.33 17.10
N ASP A 10 7.86 -11.17 17.66
CA ASP A 10 6.93 -10.42 18.51
C ASP A 10 5.75 -9.88 17.69
N ARG A 11 5.98 -9.41 16.45
CA ARG A 11 4.90 -8.95 15.56
C ARG A 11 3.95 -10.08 15.18
N VAL A 12 4.48 -11.26 14.87
CA VAL A 12 3.66 -12.43 14.53
C VAL A 12 2.81 -12.86 15.72
N THR A 13 3.37 -12.88 16.92
CA THR A 13 2.63 -13.18 18.15
C THR A 13 1.51 -12.14 18.39
N ALA A 14 1.84 -10.85 18.32
CA ALA A 14 0.86 -9.77 18.51
C ALA A 14 -0.31 -9.86 17.51
N LEU A 15 -0.04 -10.17 16.23
CA LEU A 15 -1.08 -10.36 15.23
C LEU A 15 -1.97 -11.57 15.56
N ARG A 16 -1.38 -12.70 15.95
CA ARG A 16 -2.13 -13.91 16.33
C ARG A 16 -3.02 -13.67 17.55
N GLU A 17 -2.50 -12.96 18.55
CA GLU A 17 -3.27 -12.58 19.74
C GLU A 17 -4.43 -11.65 19.39
N ALA A 18 -4.20 -10.66 18.52
CA ALA A 18 -5.27 -9.77 18.04
C ALA A 18 -6.38 -10.56 17.34
N LEU A 19 -6.01 -11.43 16.39
CA LEU A 19 -6.97 -12.28 15.65
C LEU A 19 -7.72 -13.27 16.56
N ALA A 20 -7.13 -13.70 17.68
CA ALA A 20 -7.76 -14.61 18.62
C ALA A 20 -8.69 -13.92 19.64
N SER A 21 -8.47 -12.63 19.90
CA SER A 21 -9.16 -11.90 20.98
C SER A 21 -10.23 -10.92 20.49
N ARG A 22 -10.19 -10.52 19.23
CA ARG A 22 -11.14 -9.54 18.66
C ARG A 22 -11.20 -9.65 17.13
N VAL A 23 -12.21 -8.98 16.55
CA VAL A 23 -12.23 -8.71 15.11
C VAL A 23 -11.11 -7.74 14.77
N VAL A 24 -10.38 -8.03 13.70
CA VAL A 24 -9.37 -7.14 13.09
C VAL A 24 -9.97 -6.55 11.83
N VAL A 25 -9.99 -5.22 11.74
CA VAL A 25 -10.55 -4.47 10.60
C VAL A 25 -9.41 -4.03 9.69
N ALA A 26 -9.42 -4.53 8.45
CA ALA A 26 -8.54 -4.04 7.38
C ALA A 26 -9.12 -2.79 6.70
N ASP A 27 -8.30 -2.12 5.90
CA ASP A 27 -8.71 -1.00 5.07
C ASP A 27 -9.64 -1.40 3.92
N GLY A 28 -10.05 -0.39 3.16
CA GLY A 28 -10.90 -0.54 1.98
C GLY A 28 -10.10 -0.44 0.68
N ALA A 29 -10.80 -0.10 -0.40
CA ALA A 29 -10.19 0.01 -1.72
C ALA A 29 -9.14 1.15 -1.80
N MET A 30 -7.92 0.79 -2.19
CA MET A 30 -6.83 1.73 -2.50
C MET A 30 -7.12 2.51 -3.79
N GLY A 31 -7.42 1.82 -4.89
CA GLY A 31 -7.55 2.43 -6.23
C GLY A 31 -8.60 3.54 -6.32
N THR A 32 -9.77 3.39 -5.69
CA THR A 32 -10.81 4.42 -5.69
C THR A 32 -10.38 5.67 -4.90
N MET A 33 -9.62 5.49 -3.81
CA MET A 33 -9.12 6.60 -3.02
C MET A 33 -7.95 7.31 -3.69
N LEU A 34 -7.07 6.59 -4.39
CA LEU A 34 -6.03 7.19 -5.24
C LEU A 34 -6.65 8.05 -6.34
N GLN A 35 -7.66 7.53 -7.05
CA GLN A 35 -8.36 8.29 -8.09
C GLN A 35 -9.02 9.57 -7.55
N ALA A 36 -9.54 9.56 -6.32
CA ALA A 36 -10.13 10.73 -5.68
C ALA A 36 -9.11 11.86 -5.38
N GLN A 37 -7.81 11.55 -5.36
CA GLN A 37 -6.74 12.54 -5.24
C GLN A 37 -6.37 13.19 -6.59
N ASN A 38 -7.04 12.82 -7.68
CA ASN A 38 -6.84 13.32 -9.05
C ASN A 38 -5.37 13.32 -9.53
N PRO A 39 -4.64 12.20 -9.44
CA PRO A 39 -3.31 12.09 -10.04
C PRO A 39 -3.38 12.30 -11.56
N THR A 40 -2.34 12.94 -12.09
CA THR A 40 -2.17 13.18 -13.52
C THR A 40 -1.52 11.98 -14.21
N LEU A 41 -1.59 11.92 -15.54
CA LEU A 41 -0.89 10.88 -16.31
C LEU A 41 0.63 10.93 -16.12
N GLU A 42 1.19 12.13 -15.92
CA GLU A 42 2.61 12.33 -15.60
C GLU A 42 2.98 11.71 -14.24
N ASP A 43 2.09 11.80 -13.24
CA ASP A 43 2.28 11.13 -11.95
C ASP A 43 2.38 9.61 -12.12
N PHE A 44 1.68 9.03 -13.11
CA PHE A 44 1.77 7.60 -13.47
C PHE A 44 2.94 7.27 -14.41
N GLN A 45 3.78 8.25 -14.81
CA GLN A 45 4.86 8.06 -15.81
C GLN A 45 4.33 7.49 -17.14
N ASP A 46 3.14 7.93 -17.57
CA ASP A 46 2.44 7.41 -18.75
C ASP A 46 2.02 5.92 -18.65
N LEU A 47 2.13 5.29 -17.47
CA LEU A 47 1.68 3.92 -17.20
C LEU A 47 0.28 3.93 -16.58
N GLU A 48 -0.70 4.41 -17.36
CA GLU A 48 -2.08 4.57 -16.91
C GLU A 48 -2.64 3.27 -16.30
N GLY A 49 -3.15 3.36 -15.07
CA GLY A 49 -3.70 2.21 -14.34
C GLY A 49 -2.69 1.43 -13.48
N CYS A 50 -1.38 1.68 -13.62
CA CYS A 50 -0.36 1.10 -12.73
C CYS A 50 -0.21 1.94 -11.46
N ASN A 51 -1.08 1.69 -10.48
CA ASN A 51 -1.10 2.44 -9.20
C ASN A 51 0.20 2.31 -8.41
N GLU A 52 0.94 1.22 -8.56
CA GLU A 52 2.20 0.96 -7.86
C GLU A 52 3.27 2.01 -8.18
N VAL A 53 3.21 2.65 -9.36
CA VAL A 53 4.13 3.72 -9.74
C VAL A 53 4.03 4.90 -8.77
N LEU A 54 2.84 5.16 -8.22
CA LEU A 54 2.62 6.24 -7.26
C LEU A 54 3.39 6.03 -5.94
N ASN A 55 3.85 4.82 -5.61
CA ASN A 55 4.72 4.60 -4.45
C ASN A 55 6.03 5.39 -4.59
N ALA A 56 6.56 5.48 -5.82
CA ALA A 56 7.79 6.20 -6.11
C ALA A 56 7.52 7.67 -6.50
N THR A 57 6.50 7.94 -7.31
CA THR A 57 6.28 9.28 -7.88
C THR A 57 5.46 10.19 -6.99
N ARG A 58 4.48 9.65 -6.25
CA ARG A 58 3.55 10.38 -5.39
C ARG A 58 3.32 9.67 -4.05
N PRO A 59 4.38 9.42 -3.26
CA PRO A 59 4.24 8.81 -1.93
C PRO A 59 3.39 9.65 -0.97
N ASP A 60 3.23 10.95 -1.24
CA ASP A 60 2.30 11.83 -0.53
C ASP A 60 0.83 11.41 -0.73
N ILE A 61 0.43 11.06 -1.95
CA ILE A 61 -0.92 10.58 -2.26
C ILE A 61 -1.15 9.23 -1.56
N VAL A 62 -0.25 8.27 -1.73
CA VAL A 62 -0.38 6.91 -1.13
C VAL A 62 -0.46 7.01 0.39
N ARG A 63 0.38 7.83 1.01
CA ARG A 63 0.35 8.08 2.45
C ARG A 63 -0.98 8.68 2.90
N SER A 64 -1.50 9.68 2.18
CA SER A 64 -2.78 10.31 2.55
C SER A 64 -3.96 9.33 2.54
N VAL A 65 -3.94 8.33 1.65
CA VAL A 65 -4.95 7.27 1.61
C VAL A 65 -4.86 6.37 2.84
N HIS A 66 -3.65 5.92 3.22
CA HIS A 66 -3.46 5.15 4.43
C HIS A 66 -3.83 5.93 5.70
N GLU A 67 -3.46 7.21 5.78
CA GLU A 67 -3.83 8.09 6.89
C GLU A 67 -5.35 8.21 7.02
N ALA A 68 -6.07 8.38 5.92
CA ALA A 68 -7.54 8.44 5.92
C ALA A 68 -8.18 7.14 6.44
N TYR A 69 -7.59 5.97 6.15
CA TYR A 69 -8.07 4.71 6.72
C TYR A 69 -7.77 4.58 8.21
N PHE A 70 -6.57 4.98 8.65
CA PHE A 70 -6.25 4.98 10.08
C PHE A 70 -7.11 5.96 10.89
N ASP A 71 -7.46 7.12 10.31
CA ASP A 71 -8.31 8.13 10.95
C ASP A 71 -9.73 7.60 11.25
N VAL A 72 -10.22 6.62 10.50
CA VAL A 72 -11.52 5.95 10.75
C VAL A 72 -11.40 4.69 11.61
N GLY A 73 -10.19 4.39 12.10
CA GLY A 73 -9.95 3.36 13.12
C GLY A 73 -9.75 1.95 12.59
N VAL A 74 -9.22 1.78 11.36
CA VAL A 74 -8.77 0.45 10.90
C VAL A 74 -7.60 -0.05 11.73
N ASP A 75 -7.49 -1.36 11.90
CA ASP A 75 -6.39 -1.99 12.63
C ASP A 75 -5.16 -2.23 11.77
N CYS A 76 -5.37 -2.42 10.46
CA CYS A 76 -4.30 -2.67 9.50
C CYS A 76 -4.66 -2.11 8.12
N VAL A 77 -3.61 -1.87 7.34
CA VAL A 77 -3.70 -1.43 5.93
C VAL A 77 -2.93 -2.41 5.05
N GLU A 78 -3.35 -2.55 3.80
CA GLU A 78 -2.60 -3.27 2.77
C GLU A 78 -1.57 -2.34 2.12
N THR A 79 -0.46 -2.86 1.59
CA THR A 79 0.47 -2.05 0.80
C THR A 79 -0.12 -1.75 -0.58
N ASN A 80 0.23 -0.62 -1.20
CA ASN A 80 -0.16 -0.30 -2.59
C ASN A 80 0.70 -1.10 -3.59
N THR A 81 0.61 -2.43 -3.54
CA THR A 81 1.49 -3.35 -4.28
C THR A 81 0.73 -4.52 -4.90
N PHE A 82 -0.58 -4.38 -5.13
CA PHE A 82 -1.41 -5.47 -5.68
C PHE A 82 -0.89 -5.92 -7.07
N GLY A 83 -0.53 -4.96 -7.91
CA GLY A 83 0.04 -5.18 -9.24
C GLY A 83 1.55 -5.45 -9.27
N ALA A 84 2.25 -5.43 -8.13
CA ALA A 84 3.71 -5.59 -8.07
C ALA A 84 4.17 -7.05 -8.27
N ASN A 85 3.90 -7.60 -9.46
CA ASN A 85 4.23 -8.97 -9.84
C ASN A 85 4.59 -9.05 -11.34
N HIS A 86 5.21 -10.16 -11.75
CA HIS A 86 5.70 -10.34 -13.12
C HIS A 86 4.63 -10.25 -14.20
N SER A 87 3.41 -10.74 -13.94
CA SER A 87 2.34 -10.74 -14.93
C SER A 87 1.84 -9.31 -15.18
N ALA A 88 1.47 -8.61 -14.10
CA ALA A 88 0.94 -7.25 -14.20
C ALA A 88 1.99 -6.26 -14.69
N PHE A 89 3.20 -6.25 -14.13
CA PHE A 89 4.27 -5.34 -14.59
C PHE A 89 4.82 -5.72 -15.97
N GLY A 90 4.58 -6.94 -16.44
CA GLY A 90 4.90 -7.37 -17.80
C GLY A 90 4.03 -6.68 -18.86
N GLU A 91 2.79 -6.29 -18.53
CA GLU A 91 1.90 -5.55 -19.44
C GLU A 91 2.39 -4.12 -19.70
N TYR A 92 3.23 -3.59 -18.80
CA TYR A 92 3.80 -2.25 -18.84
C TYR A 92 5.30 -2.23 -19.17
N ASP A 93 5.92 -3.38 -19.49
CA ASP A 93 7.36 -3.53 -19.72
C ASP A 93 8.27 -3.06 -18.54
N ILE A 94 7.75 -3.05 -17.30
CA ILE A 94 8.45 -2.61 -16.09
C ILE A 94 8.68 -3.71 -15.05
N ALA A 95 8.68 -4.99 -15.46
CA ALA A 95 8.91 -6.11 -14.53
C ALA A 95 10.24 -6.02 -13.75
N HIS A 96 11.22 -5.26 -14.25
CA HIS A 96 12.48 -4.99 -13.54
C HIS A 96 12.32 -4.06 -12.32
N ARG A 97 11.18 -3.37 -12.17
CA ARG A 97 10.88 -2.44 -11.07
C ARG A 97 10.08 -3.06 -9.92
N ILE A 98 9.78 -4.36 -9.95
CA ILE A 98 8.96 -5.04 -8.93
C ILE A 98 9.49 -4.78 -7.51
N HIS A 99 10.80 -4.97 -7.30
CA HIS A 99 11.39 -4.78 -5.97
C HIS A 99 11.36 -3.31 -5.53
N GLU A 100 11.73 -2.40 -6.43
CA GLU A 100 11.71 -0.95 -6.19
C GLU A 100 10.32 -0.49 -5.74
N LEU A 101 9.28 -0.80 -6.51
CA LEU A 101 7.93 -0.34 -6.23
C LEU A 101 7.24 -1.09 -5.08
N SER A 102 7.76 -2.26 -4.69
CA SER A 102 7.27 -2.97 -3.49
C SER A 102 7.92 -2.48 -2.19
N GLU A 103 9.15 -1.96 -2.28
CA GLU A 103 9.91 -1.46 -1.13
C GLU A 103 9.57 0.00 -0.79
N ALA A 104 9.26 0.81 -1.81
CA ALA A 104 8.88 2.22 -1.70
C ALA A 104 7.60 2.42 -0.88
#